data_AF-A0A9D6WS11-F1
#
_entry.id   AF-A0A9D6WS11-F1
#
_cell.length_a   1.000
_cell.length_b   1.000
_cell.length_c   1.000
_cell.angle_alpha   90.00
_cell.angle_beta   90.00
_cell.angle_gamma   90.00
#
_symmetry.space_group_name_H-M   'P 1'
#
loop_
_entity.id
_entity.type
_entity.pdbx_description
1 polymer ?
#
loop_
_entity_poly.entity_id
_entity_poly.type
_entity_poly.pdbx_seq_one_letter_code
_entity_poly.pdbx_strand_id
1 'polypeptide(L)'
;MQTVKHPVDYVKAITALVKKLPSERAAQLYDFARFLLDQSRSKMNQHDDLSEAELTAEDAVWEKTLSRHAEKFAALKVQAKADVKRHKSAPMFNKRGEFIVK
;
A
#
# COMPACT_ATOMS: atom_id res chain seq x y z
N MET A 1 -24.43 -25.55 27.61
CA MET A 1 -24.01 -24.58 26.58
C MET A 1 -25.26 -24.04 25.89
N GLN A 2 -25.63 -22.78 26.16
CA GLN A 2 -26.80 -22.16 25.51
C GLN A 2 -26.38 -21.68 24.11
N THR A 3 -26.94 -22.33 23.09
CA THR A 3 -26.83 -21.90 21.69
C THR A 3 -27.73 -20.68 21.50
N VAL A 4 -27.17 -19.55 21.06
CA VAL A 4 -27.90 -18.30 20.83
C VAL A 4 -28.96 -18.55 19.74
N LYS A 5 -30.23 -18.41 20.11
CA LYS A 5 -31.43 -18.88 19.38
C LYS A 5 -32.10 -17.82 18.50
N HIS A 6 -31.39 -16.82 17.99
CA HIS A 6 -31.98 -15.86 17.06
C HIS A 6 -31.01 -15.52 15.91
N PRO A 7 -31.34 -15.86 14.65
CA PRO A 7 -30.73 -15.16 13.53
C PRO A 7 -31.19 -13.70 13.64
N VAL A 8 -30.31 -12.85 14.14
CA VAL A 8 -30.58 -11.41 14.18
C VAL A 8 -30.82 -11.00 12.74
N ASP A 9 -31.99 -10.39 12.48
CA ASP A 9 -32.24 -9.74 11.20
C ASP A 9 -31.32 -8.52 11.15
N TYR A 10 -30.09 -8.76 10.66
CA TYR A 10 -28.99 -7.80 10.68
C TYR A 10 -29.40 -6.50 9.99
N VAL A 11 -30.26 -6.57 8.97
CA VAL A 11 -30.77 -5.39 8.26
C VAL A 11 -31.60 -4.52 9.21
N LYS A 12 -32.51 -5.12 9.99
CA LYS A 12 -33.30 -4.38 10.98
C LYS A 12 -32.44 -3.83 12.11
N ALA A 13 -31.46 -4.60 12.59
CA ALA A 13 -30.57 -4.18 13.67
C ALA A 13 -29.69 -2.99 13.25
N ILE A 14 -29.10 -3.04 12.06
CA ILE A 14 -28.27 -1.95 11.49
C ILE A 14 -29.14 -0.71 11.27
N THR A 15 -30.34 -0.87 10.70
CA THR A 15 -31.25 0.26 10.45
C THR A 15 -31.67 0.94 11.75
N ALA A 16 -31.97 0.16 12.81
CA ALA A 16 -32.31 0.69 14.12
C ALA A 16 -31.13 1.42 14.78
N LEU A 17 -29.90 0.96 14.54
CA LEU A 17 -28.68 1.57 15.07
C LEU A 17 -28.39 2.90 14.36
N VAL A 18 -28.43 2.93 13.02
CA VAL A 18 -28.17 4.14 12.23
C VAL A 18 -29.20 5.24 12.54
N LYS A 19 -30.47 4.88 12.77
CA LYS A 19 -31.52 5.83 13.18
C LYS A 19 -31.27 6.52 14.52
N LYS A 20 -30.49 5.91 15.42
CA LYS A 20 -30.17 6.47 16.74
C LYS A 20 -28.91 7.33 16.73
N LEU A 21 -28.16 7.34 15.62
CA LEU A 21 -26.92 8.10 15.52
C LEU A 21 -27.18 9.56 15.13
N PRO A 22 -26.34 10.50 15.59
CA PRO A 22 -26.30 11.85 15.03
C PRO A 22 -26.06 11.81 13.51
N SER A 23 -26.65 12.77 12.79
CA SER A 23 -26.61 12.84 11.32
C SER A 23 -25.19 12.81 10.76
N GLU A 24 -24.24 13.47 11.43
CA GLU A 24 -22.82 13.47 11.05
C GLU A 24 -22.20 12.07 11.10
N ARG A 25 -22.53 11.26 12.11
CA ARG A 25 -22.04 9.88 12.24
C ARG A 25 -22.72 8.94 11.25
N ALA A 26 -24.00 9.15 10.96
CA ALA A 26 -24.71 8.42 9.93
C ALA A 26 -24.13 8.70 8.52
N ALA A 27 -23.76 9.95 8.24
CA ALA A 27 -23.09 10.34 6.99
C ALA A 27 -21.71 9.66 6.84
N GLN A 28 -20.90 9.64 7.90
CA GLN A 28 -19.60 8.95 7.90
C GLN A 28 -19.74 7.44 7.59
N LEU A 29 -20.75 6.78 8.18
CA LEU A 29 -21.01 5.36 7.90
C LEU A 29 -21.46 5.13 6.46
N TYR A 30 -22.26 6.06 5.92
CA TYR A 30 -22.68 6.02 4.52
C TYR A 30 -21.49 6.19 3.57
N ASP A 31 -20.64 7.18 3.81
CA ASP A 31 -19.44 7.43 2.99
C ASP A 31 -18.47 6.24 3.04
N PHE A 32 -18.31 5.63 4.21
CA PHE A 32 -17.51 4.42 4.35
C PHE A 32 -18.11 3.22 3.60
N ALA A 33 -19.41 2.99 3.70
CA ALA A 33 -20.09 1.94 2.95
C ALA A 33 -19.97 2.17 1.42
N ARG A 34 -20.10 3.43 0.99
CA ARG A 34 -19.91 3.84 -0.40
C ARG A 34 -18.48 3.58 -0.86
N PHE A 35 -17.48 3.91 -0.04
CA PHE A 35 -16.08 3.59 -0.32
C PHE A 35 -15.86 2.09 -0.49
N LEU A 36 -16.39 1.24 0.41
CA LEU A 36 -16.24 -0.21 0.30
C LEU A 36 -16.87 -0.77 -0.99
N LEU A 37 -18.04 -0.26 -1.38
CA LEU A 37 -18.68 -0.64 -2.64
C LEU A 37 -17.84 -0.22 -3.84
N ASP A 38 -17.23 0.96 -3.80
CA ASP A 38 -16.36 1.45 -4.87
C ASP A 38 -15.06 0.64 -4.96
N GLN A 39 -14.43 0.31 -3.82
CA GLN A 39 -13.25 -0.56 -3.76
C GLN A 39 -13.55 -1.98 -4.22
N SER A 40 -14.74 -2.52 -3.95
CA SER A 40 -15.11 -3.86 -4.45
C SER A 40 -15.26 -3.91 -5.97
N ARG A 41 -15.56 -2.76 -6.61
CA ARG A 41 -15.70 -2.61 -8.06
C ARG A 41 -14.38 -2.26 -8.73
N SER A 42 -13.56 -1.46 -8.04
CA SER A 42 -12.23 -1.11 -8.48
C SER A 42 -11.30 -2.27 -8.16
N LYS A 43 -10.96 -3.09 -9.16
CA LYS A 43 -9.92 -4.13 -9.06
C LYS A 43 -8.52 -3.58 -8.71
N MET A 44 -8.40 -2.30 -8.35
CA MET A 44 -7.15 -1.60 -8.04
C MET A 44 -6.42 -2.12 -6.79
N ASN A 45 -7.06 -2.90 -5.92
CA ASN A 45 -6.42 -3.51 -4.74
C ASN A 45 -6.29 -5.02 -4.84
N GLN A 46 -6.30 -5.59 -6.06
CA GLN A 46 -5.54 -6.82 -6.23
C GLN A 46 -4.08 -6.41 -6.13
N HIS A 47 -3.55 -6.37 -4.90
CA HIS A 47 -2.15 -6.69 -4.74
C HIS A 47 -1.95 -8.00 -5.50
N ASP A 48 -1.14 -7.95 -6.55
CA ASP A 48 -0.57 -9.15 -7.14
C ASP A 48 0.26 -9.78 -6.02
N ASP A 49 -0.40 -10.54 -5.14
CA ASP A 49 0.24 -11.41 -4.18
C ASP A 49 0.93 -12.48 -5.02
N LEU A 50 2.13 -12.13 -5.52
CA LEU A 50 2.96 -13.02 -6.30
C LEU A 50 3.18 -14.28 -5.47
N SER A 51 2.93 -15.42 -6.08
CA SER A 51 3.32 -16.70 -5.49
C SER A 51 4.84 -16.75 -5.33
N GLU A 52 5.32 -17.58 -4.41
CA GLU A 52 6.76 -17.84 -4.23
C GLU A 52 7.46 -18.26 -5.53
N ALA A 53 6.74 -18.97 -6.41
CA ALA A 53 7.25 -19.38 -7.71
C ALA A 53 7.44 -18.19 -8.67
N GLU A 54 6.53 -17.20 -8.63
CA GLU A 54 6.61 -15.99 -9.44
C GLU A 54 7.72 -15.06 -8.92
N LEU A 55 7.88 -14.94 -7.59
CA LEU A 55 8.99 -14.21 -6.98
C LEU A 55 10.34 -14.81 -7.39
N THR A 56 10.48 -16.14 -7.33
CA THR A 56 11.72 -16.83 -7.74
C THR A 56 12.03 -16.63 -9.23
N ALA A 57 10.99 -16.62 -10.08
CA ALA A 57 11.15 -16.37 -11.51
C ALA A 57 11.58 -14.93 -11.79
N GLU A 58 11.00 -13.97 -11.09
CA GLU A 58 11.38 -12.56 -11.17
C GLU A 58 12.83 -12.37 -10.69
N ASP A 59 13.22 -12.93 -9.54
CA ASP A 59 14.59 -12.87 -9.02
C ASP A 59 15.62 -13.36 -10.04
N ALA A 60 15.33 -14.46 -10.75
CA ALA A 60 16.21 -14.97 -11.80
C ALA A 60 16.39 -13.98 -12.97
N VAL A 61 15.36 -13.20 -13.30
CA VAL A 61 15.43 -12.13 -14.32
C VAL A 61 16.28 -10.97 -13.83
N TRP A 62 16.11 -10.58 -12.56
CA TRP A 62 16.92 -9.53 -11.94
C TRP A 62 18.40 -9.92 -11.89
N GLU A 63 18.72 -11.14 -11.44
CA GLU A 63 20.11 -11.63 -11.37
C GLU A 63 20.77 -11.73 -12.74
N LYS A 64 20.04 -12.23 -13.74
CA LYS A 64 20.53 -12.27 -15.13
C LYS A 64 20.80 -10.86 -15.67
N THR A 65 19.94 -9.91 -15.34
CA THR A 65 20.09 -8.51 -15.77
C THR A 65 21.26 -7.84 -15.08
N LEU A 66 21.42 -8.07 -13.76
CA LEU A 66 22.53 -7.60 -12.95
C LEU A 66 23.86 -8.10 -13.51
N SER A 67 23.95 -9.39 -13.79
CA SER A 67 25.15 -10.03 -14.33
C SER A 67 25.49 -9.53 -15.74
N ARG A 68 24.49 -9.44 -16.63
CA ARG A 68 24.68 -8.96 -18.02
C ARG A 68 25.20 -7.53 -18.10
N HIS A 69 24.83 -6.68 -17.14
CA HIS A 69 25.16 -5.25 -17.14
C HIS A 69 26.09 -4.85 -15.99
N ALA A 70 26.84 -5.80 -15.43
CA ALA A 70 27.67 -5.59 -14.23
C ALA A 70 28.61 -4.39 -14.36
N GLU A 71 29.27 -4.23 -15.50
CA GLU A 71 30.17 -3.10 -15.78
C GLU A 71 29.44 -1.76 -15.80
N LYS A 72 28.26 -1.71 -16.42
CA LYS A 72 27.41 -0.51 -16.45
C LYS A 72 26.95 -0.13 -15.05
N PHE A 73 26.56 -1.10 -14.23
CA PHE A 73 26.18 -0.86 -12.84
C PHE A 73 27.38 -0.41 -11.99
N ALA A 74 28.57 -0.96 -12.21
CA ALA A 74 29.80 -0.50 -11.56
C ALA A 74 30.11 0.96 -11.92
N ALA A 75 30.00 1.34 -13.20
CA ALA A 75 30.18 2.71 -13.66
C ALA A 75 29.15 3.67 -13.03
N LEU A 76 27.87 3.27 -12.99
CA LEU A 76 26.81 4.05 -12.33
C LEU A 76 27.09 4.24 -10.83
N LYS A 77 27.57 3.22 -10.14
CA LYS A 77 27.95 3.30 -8.72
C LYS A 77 29.08 4.29 -8.48
N VAL A 78 30.10 4.29 -9.35
CA VAL A 78 31.21 5.25 -9.29
C VAL A 78 30.71 6.66 -9.55
N GLN A 79 29.89 6.85 -10.58
CA GLN A 79 29.31 8.14 -10.94
C GLN A 79 28.42 8.70 -9.81
N ALA A 80 27.52 7.90 -9.24
CA ALA A 80 26.66 8.31 -8.14
C ALA A 80 27.47 8.76 -6.91
N LYS A 81 28.54 8.03 -6.56
CA LYS A 81 29.45 8.45 -5.48
C LYS A 81 30.15 9.77 -5.79
N ALA A 82 30.54 9.99 -7.04
CA ALA A 82 31.15 11.25 -7.46
C ALA A 82 30.15 12.42 -7.39
N ASP A 83 28.89 12.20 -7.78
CA ASP A 83 27.84 13.21 -7.75
C ASP A 83 27.45 13.61 -6.32
N VAL A 84 27.41 12.66 -5.37
CA VAL A 84 27.26 12.96 -3.94
C VAL A 84 28.42 13.81 -3.42
N LYS A 85 29.68 13.42 -3.73
CA LYS A 85 30.87 14.18 -3.32
C LYS A 85 30.91 15.59 -3.90
N ARG A 86 30.38 15.78 -5.10
CA ARG A 86 30.29 17.07 -5.80
C ARG A 86 29.04 17.88 -5.42
N HIS A 87 28.27 17.44 -4.43
CA HIS A 87 27.01 18.06 -3.99
C HIS A 87 25.97 18.24 -5.11
N LYS A 88 26.05 17.42 -6.17
CA LYS A 88 25.06 17.41 -7.25
C LYS A 88 23.75 16.74 -6.84
N SER A 89 23.80 15.92 -5.78
CA SER A 89 22.62 15.35 -5.13
C SER A 89 22.50 15.91 -3.70
N ALA A 90 21.31 16.42 -3.36
CA ALA A 90 21.00 16.84 -1.99
C ALA A 90 20.40 15.66 -1.21
N PRO A 91 20.74 15.50 0.08
CA PRO A 91 20.05 14.53 0.92
C PRO A 91 18.57 14.92 1.04
N MET A 92 17.70 13.93 0.89
CA MET A 92 16.25 14.09 1.01
C MET A 92 15.80 14.16 2.47
N PHE A 93 16.63 13.67 3.40
CA PHE A 93 16.36 13.63 4.83
C PHE A 93 17.48 14.27 5.64
N ASN A 94 17.12 14.94 6.73
CA ASN A 94 18.09 15.47 7.68
C ASN A 94 18.60 14.37 8.63
N LYS A 95 19.53 14.72 9.54
CA LYS A 95 20.11 13.78 10.51
C LYS A 95 19.09 13.19 11.51
N ARG A 96 17.88 13.73 11.58
CA ARG A 96 16.77 13.27 12.42
C ARG A 96 15.77 12.41 11.64
N GLY A 97 15.99 12.20 10.34
CA GLY A 97 15.09 11.46 9.46
C GLY A 97 13.90 12.27 8.93
N GLU A 98 13.90 13.59 9.11
CA GLU A 98 12.83 14.45 8.60
C GLU A 98 13.12 14.85 7.16
N PHE A 99 12.08 14.93 6.34
CA PHE A 99 12.20 15.33 4.94
C PHE A 99 12.65 16.79 4.81
N ILE A 100 13.69 17.03 4.01
CA ILE A 100 14.18 18.38 3.73
C ILE A 100 13.34 18.94 2.58
N VAL A 101 12.30 19.70 2.91
CA VAL A 101 11.55 20.51 1.94
C VAL A 101 12.47 21.66 1.52
N LYS A 102 12.75 21.76 0.22
CA LYS A 102 13.47 22.89 -0.36
C LYS A 102 12.58 24.10 -0.51
#